data_AF-A0A5D3G1R9-F1
#
_entry.id   AF-A0A5D3G1R9-F1
#
_cell.length_a   1.000
_cell.length_b   1.000
_cell.length_c   1.000
_cell.angle_alpha   90.00
_cell.angle_beta   90.00
_cell.angle_gamma   90.00
#
_symmetry.space_group_name_H-M   'P 1'
#
loop_
_entity.id
_entity.type
_entity.pdbx_description
1 polymer ?
#
loop_
_entity_poly.entity_id
_entity_poly.type
_entity_poly.pdbx_seq_one_letter_code
_entity_poly.pdbx_strand_id
1 'polypeptide(L)'
;MLNHQVMDQVFDQVEHQIAQVLGAKGGPLVAVEIDSRFSDLGLSSLDLATLISNLEAVYGTDPFADAVAITSIVTVADLCRAYAQQGVPGPSPDPLDAQLRDLRQL
;
A
#
# COMPACT_ATOMS: atom_id res chain seq x y z
N MET A 1 21.17 -8.76 1.46
CA MET A 1 20.32 -8.27 2.57
C MET A 1 19.20 -7.35 2.06
N LEU A 2 18.68 -7.58 0.83
CA LEU A 2 17.84 -6.60 0.11
C LEU A 2 16.32 -6.77 0.31
N ASN A 3 15.84 -7.91 0.84
CA ASN A 3 14.41 -8.20 0.91
C ASN A 3 13.67 -7.60 2.10
N HIS A 4 14.34 -7.27 3.21
CA HIS A 4 13.67 -6.75 4.40
C HIS A 4 13.31 -5.26 4.24
N GLN A 5 14.20 -4.48 3.63
CA GLN A 5 13.97 -3.05 3.40
C GLN A 5 12.82 -2.79 2.42
N VAL A 6 12.72 -3.57 1.34
CA VAL A 6 11.62 -3.45 0.37
C VAL A 6 10.28 -3.81 1.03
N MET A 7 10.24 -4.85 1.86
CA MET A 7 9.02 -5.24 2.55
C MET A 7 8.53 -4.18 3.54
N ASP A 8 9.46 -3.57 4.29
CA ASP A 8 9.17 -2.49 5.24
C ASP A 8 8.62 -1.24 4.53
N GLN A 9 9.21 -0.86 3.39
CA GLN A 9 8.71 0.27 2.59
C GLN A 9 7.33 0.01 1.98
N VAL A 10 7.08 -1.20 1.48
CA VAL A 10 5.75 -1.54 0.95
C VAL A 10 4.73 -1.56 2.09
N PHE A 11 5.10 -2.08 3.27
CA PHE A 11 4.22 -2.09 4.43
C PHE A 11 3.86 -0.67 4.89
N ASP A 12 4.83 0.23 5.05
CA ASP A 12 4.60 1.63 5.42
C ASP A 12 3.67 2.33 4.43
N GLN A 13 3.87 2.10 3.13
CA GLN A 13 2.99 2.64 2.09
C GLN A 13 1.57 2.05 2.17
N VAL A 14 1.45 0.74 2.38
CA VAL A 14 0.14 0.07 2.52
C VAL A 14 -0.60 0.58 3.75
N GLU A 15 0.08 0.72 4.90
CA GLU A 15 -0.47 1.30 6.12
C GLU A 15 -0.98 2.72 5.86
N HIS A 16 -0.15 3.56 5.22
CA HIS A 16 -0.53 4.93 4.90
C HIS A 16 -1.78 4.98 4.01
N GLN A 17 -1.85 4.14 2.97
CA GLN A 17 -3.01 4.08 2.09
C GLN A 17 -4.26 3.55 2.79
N ILE A 18 -4.14 2.56 3.69
CA ILE A 18 -5.25 2.07 4.51
C ILE A 18 -5.79 3.19 5.40
N ALA A 19 -4.89 3.94 6.05
CA ALA A 19 -5.26 5.08 6.90
C ALA A 19 -5.98 6.18 6.10
N GLN A 20 -5.55 6.45 4.87
CA GLN A 20 -6.22 7.41 3.97
C GLN A 20 -7.64 6.93 3.59
N VAL A 21 -7.79 5.67 3.22
CA VAL A 21 -9.11 5.08 2.84
C VAL A 21 -10.07 5.07 4.03
N LEU A 22 -9.59 4.70 5.23
CA LEU A 22 -10.38 4.72 6.46
C LEU A 22 -10.72 6.16 6.89
N GLY A 23 -9.75 7.07 6.81
CA GLY A 23 -9.91 8.48 7.14
C GLY A 23 -10.91 9.19 6.23
N ALA A 24 -10.90 8.91 4.93
CA ALA A 24 -11.87 9.45 3.97
C ALA A 24 -13.32 9.02 4.27
N LYS A 25 -13.51 7.86 4.90
CA LYS A 25 -14.81 7.35 5.33
C LYS A 25 -15.23 7.82 6.73
N GLY A 26 -14.35 8.53 7.44
CA GLY A 26 -14.57 8.93 8.83
C GLY A 26 -14.55 7.76 9.82
N GLY A 27 -13.89 6.65 9.45
CA GLY A 27 -13.73 5.48 10.33
C GLY A 27 -12.65 5.71 11.41
N PRO A 28 -12.64 4.90 12.47
CA PRO A 28 -11.55 4.91 13.44
C PRO A 28 -10.24 4.47 12.75
N LEU A 29 -9.13 5.15 13.08
CA LEU A 29 -7.80 4.66 12.71
C LEU A 29 -7.51 3.38 13.51
N VAL A 30 -7.48 2.26 12.79
CA VAL A 30 -7.11 0.95 13.35
C VAL A 30 -5.62 0.75 13.12
N ALA A 31 -4.92 0.22 14.13
CA ALA A 31 -3.53 -0.20 13.97
C ALA A 31 -3.45 -1.33 12.94
N VAL A 32 -2.70 -1.11 11.87
CA VAL A 32 -2.50 -2.09 10.81
C VAL A 32 -1.32 -2.96 11.21
N GLU A 33 -1.53 -4.26 11.38
CA GLU A 33 -0.45 -5.23 11.58
C GLU A 33 -0.27 -6.03 10.28
N ILE A 34 0.91 -6.61 10.08
CA ILE A 34 1.21 -7.38 8.86
C ILE A 34 0.30 -8.61 8.72
N ASP A 35 -0.07 -9.25 9.82
CA ASP A 35 -1.00 -10.39 9.86
C ASP A 35 -2.48 -9.96 9.93
N SER A 36 -2.77 -8.65 10.00
CA SER A 36 -4.16 -8.16 10.04
C SER A 36 -4.86 -8.45 8.73
N ARG A 37 -6.12 -8.88 8.86
CA ARG A 37 -7.01 -9.09 7.71
C ARG A 37 -7.65 -7.79 7.32
N PHE A 38 -7.76 -7.51 6.02
CA PHE A 38 -8.44 -6.31 5.54
C PHE A 38 -9.89 -6.22 6.02
N SER A 39 -10.59 -7.36 6.11
CA SER A 39 -11.96 -7.41 6.65
C SER A 39 -12.04 -7.07 8.15
N ASP A 40 -10.99 -7.36 8.93
CA ASP A 40 -10.91 -7.04 10.36
C ASP A 40 -10.66 -5.54 10.57
N LEU A 41 -9.87 -4.93 9.66
CA LEU A 41 -9.66 -3.48 9.58
C LEU A 41 -10.91 -2.71 9.11
N GLY A 42 -12.00 -3.40 8.76
CA GLY A 42 -13.25 -2.79 8.26
C GLY A 42 -13.20 -2.38 6.79
N LEU A 43 -12.26 -2.91 6.02
CA LEU A 43 -12.17 -2.67 4.58
C LEU A 43 -13.04 -3.66 3.82
N SER A 44 -13.93 -3.12 2.97
CA SER A 44 -14.77 -3.87 2.05
C SER A 44 -13.97 -4.24 0.79
N SER A 45 -14.50 -5.15 -0.03
CA SER A 45 -13.87 -5.49 -1.32
C SER A 45 -13.67 -4.28 -2.24
N LEU A 46 -14.57 -3.29 -2.17
CA LEU A 46 -14.43 -2.03 -2.89
C LEU A 46 -13.27 -1.19 -2.34
N ASP A 47 -13.15 -1.07 -1.01
CA ASP A 47 -12.05 -0.34 -0.37
C ASP A 47 -10.71 -1.00 -0.70
N LEU A 48 -10.66 -2.33 -0.71
CA LEU A 48 -9.49 -3.11 -1.11
C LEU A 48 -9.14 -2.87 -2.58
N ALA A 49 -10.12 -2.83 -3.48
CA ALA A 49 -9.88 -2.48 -4.88
C ALA A 49 -9.34 -1.05 -5.02
N THR A 50 -9.90 -0.08 -4.28
CA THR A 50 -9.39 1.30 -4.26
C THR A 50 -7.96 1.37 -3.72
N LEU A 51 -7.65 0.64 -2.65
CA LEU A 51 -6.31 0.54 -2.08
C LEU A 51 -5.30 0.04 -3.12
N ILE A 52 -5.64 -1.04 -3.83
CA ILE A 52 -4.81 -1.61 -4.89
C ILE A 52 -4.60 -0.60 -6.00
N SER A 53 -5.66 0.04 -6.49
CA SER A 53 -5.54 1.06 -7.55
C SER A 53 -4.68 2.26 -7.13
N ASN A 54 -4.73 2.67 -5.87
CA ASN A 54 -3.86 3.72 -5.35
C ASN A 54 -2.39 3.27 -5.30
N LEU A 55 -2.13 2.04 -4.87
CA LEU A 55 -0.77 1.47 -4.85
C LEU A 55 -0.24 1.27 -6.27
N GLU A 56 -1.07 0.83 -7.22
CA GLU A 56 -0.74 0.76 -8.64
C GLU A 56 -0.36 2.13 -9.19
N ALA A 57 -1.09 3.20 -8.83
CA ALA A 57 -0.75 4.55 -9.25
C ALA A 57 0.60 5.03 -8.69
N VAL A 58 0.97 4.60 -7.47
CA VAL A 58 2.24 4.96 -6.82
C VAL A 58 3.42 4.17 -7.40
N TYR A 59 3.26 2.86 -7.56
CA TYR A 59 4.35 1.97 -8.01
C TYR A 59 4.39 1.78 -9.53
N GLY A 60 3.35 2.18 -10.26
CA GLY A 60 3.20 1.94 -11.69
C GLY A 60 3.06 0.46 -12.04
N THR A 61 2.66 -0.38 -11.09
CA THR A 61 2.60 -1.84 -11.26
C THR A 61 1.36 -2.42 -10.59
N ASP A 62 0.69 -3.32 -11.31
CA ASP A 62 -0.43 -4.10 -10.80
C ASP A 62 0.02 -5.55 -10.57
N PRO A 63 0.17 -6.00 -9.31
CA PRO A 63 0.59 -7.36 -9.02
C PRO A 63 -0.51 -8.41 -9.30
N PHE A 64 -1.73 -7.97 -9.62
CA PHE A 64 -2.89 -8.83 -9.87
C PHE A 64 -3.07 -9.20 -11.33
N ALA A 65 -2.45 -8.48 -12.26
CA ALA A 65 -2.56 -8.69 -13.70
C ALA A 65 -1.99 -10.04 -14.16
N ASP A 66 -0.93 -10.54 -13.50
CA ASP A 66 -0.19 -11.73 -13.96
C ASP A 66 -0.06 -12.84 -12.91
N ALA A 67 0.01 -12.52 -11.60
CA ALA A 67 0.55 -13.46 -10.60
C ALA A 67 -0.40 -13.86 -9.45
N VAL A 68 -1.39 -13.04 -9.08
CA VAL A 68 -2.22 -13.28 -7.87
C VAL A 68 -3.69 -12.96 -8.16
N ALA A 69 -4.60 -13.86 -7.80
CA ALA A 69 -6.02 -13.54 -7.78
C ALA A 69 -6.32 -12.62 -6.60
N ILE A 70 -7.07 -11.53 -6.84
CA ILE A 70 -7.49 -10.57 -5.79
C ILE A 70 -8.19 -11.26 -4.60
N THR A 71 -8.82 -12.41 -4.83
CA THR A 71 -9.48 -13.25 -3.81
C THR A 71 -8.51 -13.96 -2.87
N SER A 72 -7.22 -14.06 -3.22
CA SER A 72 -6.17 -14.62 -2.36
C SER A 72 -5.57 -13.57 -1.42
N ILE A 73 -5.92 -12.28 -1.56
CA ILE A 73 -5.47 -11.22 -0.67
C ILE A 73 -6.41 -11.13 0.51
N VAL A 74 -5.99 -11.70 1.63
CA VAL A 74 -6.77 -11.68 2.88
C VAL A 74 -6.10 -10.80 3.92
N THR A 75 -4.76 -10.81 3.95
CA THR A 75 -3.94 -10.08 4.93
C THR A 75 -3.04 -9.03 4.30
N VAL A 76 -2.61 -8.06 5.11
CA VAL A 76 -1.64 -7.04 4.71
C VAL A 76 -0.35 -7.67 4.19
N ALA A 77 0.11 -8.77 4.81
CA ALA A 77 1.25 -9.54 4.37
C ALA A 77 1.10 -10.07 2.94
N ASP A 78 -0.08 -10.57 2.57
CA ASP A 78 -0.34 -11.08 1.21
C ASP A 78 -0.14 -9.97 0.17
N LEU A 79 -0.67 -8.77 0.46
CA LEU A 79 -0.54 -7.61 -0.41
C LEU A 79 0.92 -7.15 -0.49
N CYS A 80 1.59 -7.00 0.65
CA CYS A 80 2.99 -6.58 0.70
C CYS A 80 3.89 -7.54 -0.09
N ARG A 81 3.63 -8.84 0.05
CA ARG A 81 4.38 -9.88 -0.67
C ARG A 81 4.10 -9.86 -2.17
N ALA A 82 2.90 -9.50 -2.59
CA ALA A 82 2.56 -9.37 -4.01
C ALA A 82 3.38 -8.25 -4.67
N TYR A 83 3.43 -7.07 -4.05
CA TYR A 83 4.24 -5.94 -4.52
C TYR A 83 5.75 -6.21 -4.40
N ALA A 84 6.21 -6.79 -3.28
CA ALA A 84 7.62 -7.10 -3.08
C ALA A 84 8.18 -8.09 -4.13
N GLN A 85 7.36 -9.02 -4.62
CA GLN A 85 7.75 -9.97 -5.68
C GLN A 85 7.90 -9.32 -7.06
N GLN A 86 7.22 -8.19 -7.30
CA GLN A 86 7.34 -7.43 -8.55
C GLN A 86 8.64 -6.62 -8.62
N GLY A 87 9.45 -6.60 -7.55
CA GLY A 87 10.70 -5.85 -7.51
C GLY A 87 10.49 -4.34 -7.67
N VAL A 88 9.34 -3.84 -7.19
CA VAL A 88 9.01 -2.41 -7.29
C VAL A 88 10.16 -1.59 -6.69
N PRO A 89 10.78 -0.68 -7.46
CA PRO A 89 11.61 0.35 -6.86
C PRO A 89 10.72 1.11 -5.87
N GLY A 90 11.27 1.50 -4.71
CA GLY A 90 10.52 2.21 -3.66
C GLY A 90 9.67 3.35 -4.23
N PRO A 91 8.60 3.77 -3.51
CA PRO A 91 7.56 4.63 -4.05
C PRO A 91 8.19 5.76 -4.87
N SER A 92 7.82 5.83 -6.16
CA SER A 92 8.31 6.88 -7.04
C SER A 92 7.99 8.18 -6.33
N PRO A 93 8.97 9.06 -6.02
CA PRO A 93 8.70 10.22 -5.20
C PRO A 93 7.59 10.99 -5.90
N ASP A 94 6.43 11.08 -5.25
CA ASP A 94 5.34 11.92 -5.70
C ASP A 94 5.98 13.24 -6.14
N PRO A 95 5.76 13.71 -7.38
CA PRO A 95 6.40 14.94 -7.84
C PRO A 95 6.02 16.11 -6.93
N LEU A 96 4.87 15.99 -6.26
CA LEU A 96 4.42 16.92 -5.22
C LEU A 96 5.26 16.81 -3.93
N ASP A 97 5.63 15.63 -3.45
CA ASP A 97 6.50 15.46 -2.26
C ASP A 97 7.92 15.97 -2.52
N ALA A 98 8.46 15.71 -3.72
CA ALA A 98 9.76 16.25 -4.15
C ALA A 98 9.74 17.79 -4.16
N GLN A 99 8.65 18.39 -4.65
CA GLN A 99 8.48 19.83 -4.74
C GLN A 99 8.27 20.49 -3.35
N LEU A 100 7.58 19.81 -2.43
CA LEU A 100 7.42 20.28 -1.05
C LEU A 100 8.72 20.21 -0.24
N ARG A 101 9.61 19.24 -0.53
CA ARG A 101 10.96 19.18 0.08
C ARG A 101 11.87 20.30 -0.40
N ASP A 102 11.83 20.63 -1.69
CA ASP A 102 12.60 21.72 -2.29
C ASP A 102 12.21 23.09 -1.71
N LEU A 103 10.90 23.34 -1.57
CA LEU A 103 10.36 24.55 -0.94
C LEU A 103 10.75 24.74 0.53
N ARG A 104 11.06 23.66 1.25
CA ARG A 104 11.50 23.71 2.66
C ARG A 104 13.01 23.93 2.83
N GLN A 105 13.77 23.96 1.74
CA GLN A 105 15.22 24.18 1.72
C GLN A 105 15.61 25.61 1.33
N LEU A 106 14.63 26.47 1.01
CA LEU A 106 14.75 27.90 0.69
C LEU A 106 14.32 28.78 1.87
#